data_AF-A0A6M8EZH3-F1
#
_entry.id   AF-A0A6M8EZH3-F1
#
_cell.length_a   1.000
_cell.length_b   1.000
_cell.length_c   1.000
_cell.angle_alpha   90.00
_cell.angle_beta   90.00
_cell.angle_gamma   90.00
#
_symmetry.space_group_name_H-M   'P 1'
#
loop_
_entity.id
_entity.type
_entity.pdbx_description
1 polymer ?
#
loop_
_entity_poly.entity_id
_entity_poly.type
_entity_poly.pdbx_seq_one_letter_code
_entity_poly.pdbx_strand_id
1 'polypeptide(L)'
;MLKNSEIIKKFGIASKTLYNWSESRPELYEFLKKSDDYFDKARDLNLLLRAYKKTIIPTFTKSELQFLVELDYKEKPTNLFEEFPEKFLQLCSKKLSTDNKIIIEILPKITTLSHIEKYLLLDKIYTYQSKLKDSKKDIDIKEYFLHLFGIFIKK
;
A
#
# COMPACT_ATOMS: atom_id res chain seq x y z
N MET A 1 6.32 -8.18 24.60
CA MET A 1 7.81 -8.19 24.64
C MET A 1 8.33 -9.61 24.77
N LEU A 2 9.31 -9.96 23.93
CA LEU A 2 10.00 -11.24 23.98
C LEU A 2 10.90 -11.37 25.20
N LYS A 3 10.92 -12.57 25.78
CA LYS A 3 11.96 -13.00 26.72
C LYS A 3 13.25 -13.30 25.96
N ASN A 4 14.39 -13.21 26.65
CA ASN A 4 15.70 -13.48 26.05
C ASN A 4 15.79 -14.88 25.41
N SER A 5 15.17 -15.89 26.03
CA SER A 5 15.08 -17.25 25.47
C SER A 5 14.36 -17.31 24.13
N GLU A 6 13.34 -16.47 23.93
CA GLU A 6 12.56 -16.40 22.70
C GLU A 6 13.34 -15.66 21.61
N ILE A 7 14.05 -14.58 21.96
CA ILE A 7 14.95 -13.86 21.05
C ILE A 7 16.08 -14.78 20.56
N ILE A 8 16.73 -15.50 21.48
CA ILE A 8 17.81 -16.46 21.18
C ILE A 8 17.33 -17.50 20.16
N LYS A 9 16.14 -18.08 20.40
CA LYS A 9 15.56 -19.10 19.52
C LYS A 9 15.12 -18.52 18.17
N LYS A 10 14.47 -17.36 18.17
CA LYS A 10 13.87 -16.75 16.96
C LYS A 10 14.92 -16.21 16.00
N PHE A 11 16.00 -15.62 16.53
CA PHE A 11 17.03 -14.94 15.73
C PHE A 11 18.36 -15.71 15.68
N GLY A 12 18.46 -16.89 16.31
CA GLY A 12 19.67 -17.70 16.31
C GLY A 12 20.87 -17.02 16.99
N ILE A 13 20.61 -16.20 18.00
CA ILE A 13 21.64 -15.42 18.71
C ILE A 13 22.13 -16.21 19.91
N ALA A 14 23.46 -16.36 20.08
CA ALA A 14 24.01 -17.00 21.27
C ALA A 14 23.67 -16.21 22.55
N SER A 15 23.32 -16.92 23.64
CA SER A 15 22.88 -16.29 24.89
C SER A 15 23.84 -15.21 25.40
N LYS A 16 25.15 -15.51 25.42
CA LYS A 16 26.19 -14.58 25.88
C LYS A 16 26.23 -13.29 25.04
N THR A 17 26.02 -13.41 23.73
CA THR A 17 25.96 -12.28 22.81
C THR A 17 24.76 -11.39 23.10
N LEU A 18 23.58 -11.99 23.31
CA LEU A 18 22.36 -11.23 23.62
C LEU A 18 22.47 -10.51 24.98
N TYR A 19 23.03 -11.17 26.00
CA TYR A 19 23.28 -10.53 27.31
C TYR A 19 24.29 -9.39 27.20
N ASN A 20 25.39 -9.56 26.46
CA ASN A 20 26.34 -8.46 26.25
C ASN A 20 25.72 -7.27 25.52
N TRP A 21 24.72 -7.50 24.65
CA TRP A 21 24.04 -6.43 23.92
C TRP A 21 23.12 -5.58 24.78
N SER A 22 22.68 -6.03 25.96
CA SER A 22 21.90 -5.16 26.85
C SER A 22 22.71 -3.96 27.35
N GLU A 23 24.04 -4.07 27.41
CA GLU A 23 24.94 -3.00 27.84
C GLU A 23 25.68 -2.35 26.66
N SER A 24 26.21 -3.16 25.74
CA SER A 24 27.02 -2.68 24.62
C SER A 24 26.22 -2.10 23.45
N ARG A 25 24.94 -2.51 23.29
CA ARG A 25 24.05 -2.13 22.19
C ARG A 25 22.57 -2.06 22.65
N PRO A 26 22.25 -1.22 23.65
CA PRO A 26 20.96 -1.24 24.34
C PRO A 26 19.77 -1.00 23.42
N GLU A 27 19.92 -0.15 22.39
CA GLU A 27 18.86 0.13 21.41
C GLU A 27 18.50 -1.10 20.56
N LEU A 28 19.51 -1.85 20.11
CA LEU A 28 19.31 -3.10 19.36
C LEU A 28 18.67 -4.18 20.25
N TYR A 29 19.10 -4.26 21.52
CA TYR A 29 18.54 -5.17 22.49
C TYR A 29 17.05 -4.88 22.76
N GLU A 30 16.68 -3.60 22.94
CA GLU A 30 15.28 -3.19 23.11
C GLU A 30 14.44 -3.41 21.85
N PHE A 31 15.01 -3.19 20.66
CA PHE A 31 14.35 -3.51 19.39
C PHE A 31 14.01 -5.01 19.30
N LEU A 32 14.97 -5.88 19.63
CA LEU A 32 14.76 -7.34 19.63
C LEU A 32 13.68 -7.75 20.63
N LYS A 33 13.65 -7.15 21.83
CA LYS A 33 12.60 -7.37 22.82
C LYS A 33 11.20 -6.98 22.34
N LYS A 34 11.08 -5.94 21.53
CA LYS A 34 9.79 -5.47 21.00
C LYS A 34 9.38 -6.14 19.68
N SER A 35 10.26 -6.98 19.11
CA SER A 35 10.08 -7.51 17.75
C SER A 35 8.82 -8.37 17.55
N ASP A 36 8.37 -9.15 18.55
CA ASP A 36 7.10 -9.90 18.46
C ASP A 36 5.88 -8.98 18.51
N ASP A 37 5.89 -7.96 19.36
CA ASP A 37 4.72 -7.08 19.51
C ASP A 37 4.43 -6.32 18.21
N TYR A 38 5.45 -5.96 17.43
CA TYR A 38 5.28 -5.37 16.11
C TYR A 38 4.92 -6.40 15.04
N PHE A 39 5.53 -7.59 15.08
CA PHE A 39 5.28 -8.63 14.09
C PHE A 39 3.86 -9.20 14.19
N ASP A 40 3.39 -9.50 15.41
CA ASP A 40 2.05 -10.01 15.64
C ASP A 40 0.99 -8.95 15.31
N LYS A 41 1.18 -7.69 15.71
CA LYS A 41 0.28 -6.60 15.29
C LYS A 41 0.25 -6.44 13.78
N ALA A 42 1.40 -6.48 13.11
CA ALA A 42 1.47 -6.40 11.66
C ALA A 42 0.81 -7.62 10.99
N ARG A 43 0.97 -8.82 11.54
CA ARG A 43 0.32 -10.04 11.07
C ARG A 43 -1.20 -9.91 11.19
N ASP A 44 -1.69 -9.50 12.35
CA ASP A 44 -3.13 -9.38 12.62
C ASP A 44 -3.77 -8.30 11.74
N LEU A 45 -3.10 -7.14 11.58
CA LEU A 45 -3.50 -6.11 10.62
C LEU A 45 -3.53 -6.64 9.17
N ASN A 46 -2.52 -7.42 8.76
CA ASN A 46 -2.50 -8.02 7.43
C ASN A 46 -3.64 -9.05 7.23
N LEU A 47 -3.98 -9.81 8.26
CA LEU A 47 -5.12 -10.73 8.21
C LEU A 47 -6.44 -9.96 8.07
N LEU A 48 -6.62 -8.88 8.84
CA LEU A 48 -7.78 -8.01 8.74
C LEU A 48 -7.87 -7.36 7.34
N LEU A 49 -6.77 -6.83 6.81
CA LEU A 49 -6.73 -6.27 5.46
C LEU A 49 -7.04 -7.32 4.38
N ARG A 50 -6.57 -8.56 4.53
CA ARG A 50 -6.92 -9.66 3.62
C ARG A 50 -8.40 -9.99 3.67
N ALA A 51 -9.00 -10.01 4.85
CA ALA A 51 -10.45 -10.21 5.01
C ALA A 51 -11.23 -9.05 4.38
N TYR A 52 -10.82 -7.81 4.67
CA TYR A 52 -11.42 -6.59 4.15
C TYR A 52 -11.35 -6.52 2.61
N LYS A 53 -10.25 -6.94 1.99
CA LYS A 53 -10.13 -6.98 0.51
C LYS A 53 -11.24 -7.79 -0.16
N LYS A 54 -11.86 -8.76 0.55
CA LYS A 54 -12.97 -9.57 0.04
C LYS A 54 -14.32 -8.87 0.10
N THR A 55 -14.44 -7.78 0.87
CA THR A 55 -15.68 -7.00 1.00
C THR A 55 -15.74 -5.81 0.03
N ILE A 56 -14.64 -5.51 -0.65
CA ILE A 56 -14.56 -4.43 -1.64
C ILE A 56 -15.50 -4.75 -2.80
N ILE A 57 -16.38 -3.80 -3.10
CA ILE A 57 -17.29 -3.88 -4.24
C ILE A 57 -16.57 -3.29 -5.47
N PRO A 58 -16.32 -4.05 -6.53
CA PRO A 58 -15.62 -3.53 -7.71
C PRO A 58 -16.52 -2.59 -8.51
N THR A 59 -16.21 -1.30 -8.51
CA THR A 59 -17.01 -0.26 -9.17
C THR A 59 -16.33 0.37 -10.38
N PHE A 60 -15.02 0.17 -10.56
CA PHE A 60 -14.26 0.84 -11.61
C PHE A 60 -14.20 0.01 -12.88
N THR A 61 -14.19 0.68 -14.03
CA THR A 61 -13.84 0.04 -15.31
C THR A 61 -12.32 -0.01 -15.47
N LYS A 62 -11.84 -0.84 -16.41
CA LYS A 62 -10.41 -0.89 -16.75
C LYS A 62 -9.90 0.47 -17.23
N SER A 63 -10.68 1.15 -18.08
CA SER A 63 -10.35 2.47 -18.64
C SER A 63 -10.21 3.53 -17.56
N GLU A 64 -11.09 3.51 -16.56
CA GLU A 64 -11.03 4.44 -15.43
C GLU A 64 -9.77 4.25 -14.59
N LEU A 65 -9.40 2.99 -14.32
CA LEU A 65 -8.18 2.68 -13.58
C LEU A 65 -6.92 3.00 -14.39
N GLN A 66 -6.96 2.83 -15.71
CA GLN A 66 -5.89 3.27 -16.61
C GLN A 66 -5.72 4.79 -16.55
N PHE A 67 -6.82 5.54 -16.61
CA PHE A 67 -6.78 7.00 -16.45
C PHE A 67 -6.16 7.40 -15.11
N LEU A 68 -6.54 6.74 -14.00
CA LEU A 68 -5.99 7.03 -12.68
C LEU A 68 -4.48 6.79 -12.61
N VAL A 69 -3.95 5.70 -13.17
CA VAL A 69 -2.50 5.44 -13.12
C VAL A 69 -1.67 6.38 -14.00
N GLU A 70 -2.29 7.07 -14.95
CA GLU A 70 -1.64 8.07 -15.81
C GLU A 70 -1.57 9.48 -15.17
N LEU A 71 -2.19 9.68 -14.01
CA LEU A 71 -2.08 10.93 -13.25
C LEU A 71 -0.81 10.94 -12.40
N ASP A 72 -0.10 12.07 -12.33
CA ASP A 72 1.20 12.18 -11.64
C ASP A 72 1.04 12.33 -10.12
N TYR A 73 0.71 11.23 -9.43
CA TYR A 73 0.68 11.16 -7.97
C TYR A 73 2.12 11.12 -7.41
N LYS A 74 2.58 12.25 -6.86
CA LYS A 74 3.95 12.36 -6.32
C LYS A 74 4.10 11.89 -4.86
N GLU A 75 2.99 11.86 -4.12
CA GLU A 75 2.99 11.64 -2.68
C GLU A 75 2.72 10.17 -2.34
N LYS A 76 3.18 9.73 -1.15
CA LYS A 76 2.90 8.38 -0.66
C LYS A 76 1.41 8.24 -0.31
N PRO A 77 0.82 7.04 -0.48
CA PRO A 77 -0.59 6.79 -0.16
C PRO A 77 -0.99 7.19 1.26
N THR A 78 -0.10 7.00 2.24
CA THR A 78 -0.33 7.36 3.65
C THR A 78 -0.56 8.84 3.89
N ASN A 79 -0.08 9.70 2.98
CA ASN A 79 -0.19 11.15 3.11
C ASN A 79 -1.37 11.71 2.30
N LEU A 80 -2.01 10.86 1.48
CA LEU A 80 -2.92 11.31 0.44
C LEU A 80 -4.33 10.71 0.55
N PHE A 81 -4.50 9.58 1.24
CA PHE A 81 -5.77 8.84 1.20
C PHE A 81 -6.98 9.62 1.72
N GLU A 82 -6.80 10.57 2.66
CA GLU A 82 -7.88 11.41 3.17
C GLU A 82 -8.34 12.42 2.10
N GLU A 83 -7.39 13.10 1.46
CA GLU A 83 -7.59 14.16 0.45
C GLU A 83 -7.60 13.63 -0.99
N PHE A 84 -7.85 12.32 -1.16
CA PHE A 84 -7.75 11.69 -2.47
C PHE A 84 -8.70 12.31 -3.52
N PRO A 85 -9.99 12.60 -3.24
CA PRO A 85 -10.87 13.28 -4.19
C PRO A 85 -10.34 14.66 -4.62
N GLU A 86 -9.87 15.47 -3.68
CA GLU A 86 -9.35 16.81 -3.92
C GLU A 86 -8.09 16.75 -4.80
N LYS A 87 -7.17 15.84 -4.47
CA LYS A 87 -5.96 15.64 -5.27
C LYS A 87 -6.26 15.14 -6.67
N PHE A 88 -7.21 14.21 -6.80
CA PHE A 88 -7.66 13.74 -8.11
C PHE A 88 -8.13 14.91 -8.99
N LEU A 89 -8.98 15.80 -8.44
CA LEU A 89 -9.45 16.99 -9.16
C LEU A 89 -8.31 17.95 -9.51
N GLN A 90 -7.39 18.20 -8.57
CA GLN A 90 -6.21 19.04 -8.84
C GLN A 90 -5.36 18.49 -9.99
N LEU A 91 -5.13 17.17 -10.03
CA LEU A 91 -4.36 16.54 -11.11
C LEU A 91 -5.12 16.57 -12.43
N CYS A 92 -6.44 16.39 -12.40
CA CYS A 92 -7.30 16.44 -13.58
C CYS A 92 -7.46 17.87 -14.13
N SER A 93 -7.36 18.91 -13.29
CA SER A 93 -7.48 20.31 -13.73
C SER A 93 -6.52 20.68 -14.86
N LYS A 94 -5.37 19.99 -14.93
CA LYS A 94 -4.35 20.15 -15.96
C LYS A 94 -4.69 19.45 -17.28
N LYS A 95 -5.74 18.60 -17.31
CA LYS A 95 -6.17 17.74 -18.43
C LYS A 95 -7.65 17.97 -18.86
N LEU A 96 -8.33 19.00 -18.32
CA LEU A 96 -9.77 19.29 -18.49
C LEU A 96 -10.26 19.50 -19.94
N SER A 97 -9.38 19.61 -20.93
CA SER A 97 -9.79 19.84 -22.32
C SER A 97 -10.24 18.57 -23.07
N THR A 98 -9.92 17.36 -22.59
CA THR A 98 -10.08 16.12 -23.39
C THR A 98 -10.89 15.01 -22.70
N ASP A 99 -10.90 14.96 -21.36
CA ASP A 99 -11.33 13.76 -20.60
C ASP A 99 -12.48 14.01 -19.61
N ASN A 100 -13.34 14.99 -19.86
CA ASN A 100 -14.36 15.41 -18.88
C ASN A 100 -15.34 14.31 -18.45
N LYS A 101 -15.72 13.42 -19.38
CA LYS A 101 -16.66 12.34 -19.08
C LYS A 101 -16.08 11.33 -18.09
N ILE A 102 -14.83 10.88 -18.31
CA ILE A 102 -14.20 9.89 -17.44
C ILE A 102 -13.91 10.49 -16.04
N ILE A 103 -13.59 11.79 -15.96
CA ILE A 103 -13.43 12.49 -14.67
C ILE A 103 -14.74 12.50 -13.87
N ILE A 104 -15.85 12.84 -14.53
CA ILE A 104 -17.20 12.86 -13.91
C ILE A 104 -17.62 11.45 -13.45
N GLU A 105 -17.24 10.40 -14.18
CA GLU A 105 -17.54 9.01 -13.82
C GLU A 105 -16.69 8.49 -12.65
N ILE A 106 -15.43 8.93 -12.55
CA ILE A 106 -14.48 8.49 -11.51
C ILE A 106 -14.72 9.20 -10.18
N LEU A 107 -14.98 10.52 -10.19
CA LEU A 107 -15.02 11.32 -8.97
C LEU A 107 -15.99 10.75 -7.91
N PRO A 108 -17.27 10.42 -8.22
CA PRO A 108 -18.18 9.84 -7.24
C PRO A 108 -17.69 8.50 -6.68
N LYS A 109 -17.02 7.69 -7.51
CA LYS A 109 -16.47 6.40 -7.09
C LYS A 109 -15.36 6.60 -6.07
N ILE A 110 -14.43 7.51 -6.32
CA ILE A 110 -13.36 7.85 -5.36
C ILE A 110 -13.92 8.43 -4.07
N THR A 111 -14.92 9.30 -4.15
CA THR A 111 -15.55 9.92 -2.96
C THR A 111 -16.26 8.90 -2.08
N THR A 112 -16.85 7.85 -2.67
CA THR A 112 -17.59 6.81 -1.94
C THR A 112 -16.69 5.73 -1.34
N LEU A 113 -15.42 5.64 -1.74
CA LEU A 113 -14.46 4.72 -1.12
C LEU A 113 -14.24 5.08 0.36
N SER A 114 -14.18 4.05 1.20
CA SER A 114 -13.68 4.17 2.58
C SER A 114 -12.21 4.60 2.60
N HIS A 115 -11.73 5.11 3.74
CA HIS A 115 -10.31 5.45 3.94
C HIS A 115 -9.37 4.28 3.60
N ILE A 116 -9.76 3.05 3.97
CA ILE A 116 -8.99 1.84 3.69
C ILE A 116 -8.95 1.58 2.17
N GLU A 117 -10.08 1.71 1.47
CA GLU A 117 -10.13 1.50 0.02
C GLU A 117 -9.37 2.57 -0.75
N LYS A 118 -9.49 3.84 -0.36
CA LYS A 118 -8.72 4.96 -0.92
C LYS A 118 -7.22 4.68 -0.79
N TYR A 119 -6.78 4.28 0.41
CA TYR A 119 -5.40 3.90 0.65
C TYR A 119 -4.96 2.73 -0.24
N LEU A 120 -5.74 1.64 -0.28
CA LEU A 120 -5.42 0.45 -1.08
C LEU A 120 -5.35 0.74 -2.58
N LEU A 121 -6.23 1.61 -3.09
CA LEU A 121 -6.22 2.02 -4.50
C LEU A 121 -4.99 2.89 -4.80
N LEU A 122 -4.70 3.90 -3.97
CA LEU A 122 -3.51 4.74 -4.09
C LEU A 122 -2.22 3.94 -3.99
N ASP A 123 -2.14 2.97 -3.09
CA ASP A 123 -0.98 2.08 -2.93
C ASP A 123 -0.69 1.29 -4.21
N LYS A 124 -1.74 0.79 -4.88
CA LYS A 124 -1.62 0.10 -6.17
C LYS A 124 -1.20 1.05 -7.29
N ILE A 125 -1.77 2.26 -7.34
CA ILE A 125 -1.38 3.30 -8.30
C ILE A 125 0.11 3.63 -8.13
N TYR A 126 0.52 3.94 -6.90
CA TYR A 126 1.90 4.26 -6.55
C TYR A 126 2.85 3.12 -6.94
N THR A 127 2.51 1.89 -6.55
CA THR A 127 3.30 0.68 -6.87
C THR A 127 3.43 0.45 -8.38
N TYR A 128 2.35 0.69 -9.13
CA TYR A 128 2.37 0.59 -10.59
C TYR A 128 3.27 1.65 -11.23
N GLN A 129 3.14 2.90 -10.80
CA GLN A 129 3.93 4.03 -11.33
C GLN A 129 5.43 3.92 -11.02
N SER A 130 5.79 3.51 -9.79
CA SER A 130 7.19 3.26 -9.44
C SER A 130 7.81 2.21 -10.35
N LYS A 131 7.07 1.12 -10.63
CA LYS A 131 7.57 0.03 -11.46
C LYS A 131 7.72 0.41 -12.94
N LEU A 132 6.88 1.30 -13.45
CA LEU A 132 7.02 1.86 -14.81
C LEU A 132 8.23 2.79 -14.93
N LYS A 133 8.60 3.51 -13.87
CA LYS A 133 9.81 4.36 -13.86
C LYS A 133 11.10 3.54 -13.87
N ASP A 134 11.07 2.34 -13.29
CA ASP A 134 12.23 1.46 -13.16
C ASP A 134 12.44 0.52 -14.38
N SER A 135 11.58 0.56 -15.39
CA SER A 135 11.52 -0.50 -16.41
C SER A 135 12.62 -0.40 -17.48
N LYS A 136 13.76 -1.06 -17.18
CA LYS A 136 14.66 -1.72 -18.14
C LYS A 136 14.26 -3.19 -18.44
N LYS A 137 13.05 -3.64 -18.07
CA LYS A 137 12.66 -5.07 -18.10
C LYS A 137 11.37 -5.32 -18.90
N ASP A 138 11.41 -6.38 -19.72
CA ASP A 138 10.28 -7.08 -20.35
C ASP A 138 9.28 -7.57 -19.30
N ILE A 139 8.35 -6.73 -18.90
CA ILE A 139 7.22 -7.12 -18.05
C ILE A 139 5.97 -6.98 -18.90
N ASP A 140 5.12 -8.00 -18.90
CA ASP A 140 3.76 -7.84 -19.41
C ASP A 140 2.98 -6.88 -18.50
N ILE A 141 3.02 -5.60 -18.88
CA ILE A 141 2.38 -4.50 -18.17
C ILE A 141 0.86 -4.76 -18.02
N LYS A 142 0.23 -5.47 -18.97
CA LYS A 142 -1.20 -5.75 -18.93
C LYS A 142 -1.54 -6.76 -17.83
N GLU A 143 -0.76 -7.84 -17.75
CA GLU A 143 -0.96 -8.86 -16.71
C GLU A 143 -0.69 -8.27 -15.32
N TYR A 144 0.37 -7.47 -15.20
CA TYR A 144 0.70 -6.78 -13.95
C TYR A 144 -0.40 -5.80 -13.50
N PHE A 145 -0.97 -5.05 -14.43
CA PHE A 145 -2.10 -4.16 -14.16
C PHE A 145 -3.31 -4.94 -13.62
N LEU A 146 -3.68 -6.05 -14.27
CA LEU A 146 -4.80 -6.87 -13.82
C LEU A 146 -4.55 -7.49 -12.45
N HIS A 147 -3.35 -7.99 -12.20
CA HIS A 147 -2.95 -8.51 -10.88
C HIS A 147 -3.11 -7.44 -9.79
N LEU A 148 -2.66 -6.21 -10.05
CA LEU A 148 -2.79 -5.13 -9.08
C LEU A 148 -4.24 -4.70 -8.91
N PHE A 149 -4.97 -4.39 -9.98
CA PHE A 149 -6.26 -3.71 -9.87
C PHE A 149 -7.48 -4.64 -9.86
N GLY A 150 -7.31 -5.96 -10.00
CA GLY A 150 -8.41 -6.92 -10.15
C GLY A 150 -9.52 -6.86 -9.09
N ILE A 151 -9.21 -6.44 -7.86
CA ILE A 151 -10.23 -6.30 -6.80
C ILE A 151 -11.13 -5.06 -6.95
N PHE A 152 -10.73 -4.10 -7.80
CA PHE A 152 -11.46 -2.86 -8.06
C PHE A 152 -12.15 -2.85 -9.43
N ILE A 153 -11.77 -3.77 -10.32
CA ILE A 153 -12.32 -3.88 -11.68
C ILE A 153 -13.69 -4.54 -11.63
N LYS A 154 -14.71 -3.83 -12.10
CA LYS A 154 -16.06 -4.36 -12.36
C LYS A 154 -15.95 -5.53 -13.34
N LYS A 155 -16.44 -6.70 -12.92
CA LYS A 155 -16.55 -7.90 -13.76
C LYS A 155 -17.70 -7.78 -14.75
#